data_AF-A0A175RQC4-F1
#
_entry.id   AF-A0A175RQC4-F1
#
_cell.length_a   1.000
_cell.length_b   1.000
_cell.length_c   1.000
_cell.angle_alpha   90.00
_cell.angle_beta   90.00
_cell.angle_gamma   90.00
#
_symmetry.space_group_name_H-M   'P 1'
#
loop_
_entity.id
_entity.type
_entity.pdbx_description
1 polymer ?
#
loop_
_entity_poly.entity_id
_entity_poly.type
_entity_poly.pdbx_seq_one_letter_code
_entity_poly.pdbx_strand_id
1 'polypeptide(L)' 'MAKEAHQSIDLVWGISGIAKVIGRTDRQTYSMLTAGQLPARQVGERWVASREKLVAFFDEPTSTAN' A
#
# COMPACT_ATOMS: atom_id res chain seq x y z
N MET A 1 -9.06 -7.68 -29.05
CA MET A 1 -7.87 -6.89 -28.69
C MET A 1 -8.06 -6.43 -27.25
N ALA A 2 -7.50 -7.14 -26.28
CA ALA A 2 -7.63 -6.79 -24.87
C ALA A 2 -6.74 -5.57 -24.61
N LYS A 3 -7.36 -4.44 -24.29
CA LYS A 3 -6.68 -3.16 -24.06
C LYS A 3 -5.81 -3.33 -22.81
N GLU A 4 -4.50 -3.36 -23.01
CA GLU A 4 -3.51 -3.28 -21.94
C GLU A 4 -3.83 -2.03 -21.12
N ALA A 5 -4.40 -2.24 -19.95
CA ALA A 5 -4.58 -1.20 -18.98
C ALA A 5 -3.18 -0.87 -18.44
N HIS A 6 -2.48 0.03 -19.13
CA HIS A 6 -1.47 0.88 -18.50
C HIS A 6 -2.19 1.73 -17.46
N GLN A 7 -2.62 1.09 -16.36
CA GLN A 7 -2.92 1.80 -15.13
C GLN A 7 -1.60 2.45 -14.76
N SER A 8 -1.53 3.77 -14.81
CA SER A 8 -0.42 4.54 -14.28
C SER A 8 -0.28 4.13 -12.82
N ILE A 9 0.60 3.17 -12.55
CA ILE A 9 0.69 2.57 -11.23
C ILE A 9 1.25 3.67 -10.34
N ASP A 10 0.40 4.25 -9.48
CA ASP A 10 0.80 5.21 -8.46
C ASP A 10 1.64 4.47 -7.41
N LEU A 11 2.87 4.14 -7.79
CA LEU A 11 3.87 3.47 -7.00
C LEU A 11 4.50 4.47 -6.05
N VAL A 12 4.26 4.24 -4.77
CA VAL A 12 4.82 5.02 -3.69
C VAL A 12 6.04 4.30 -3.18
N TRP A 13 7.19 4.97 -3.30
CA TRP A 13 8.49 4.46 -2.90
C TRP A 13 8.89 4.97 -1.53
N GLY A 14 9.44 4.06 -0.73
CA GLY A 14 9.95 4.33 0.61
C GLY A 14 8.88 4.32 1.69
N ILE A 15 9.32 4.02 2.92
CA ILE A 15 8.45 3.93 4.09
C ILE A 15 7.74 5.27 4.34
N SER A 16 8.46 6.39 4.25
CA SER A 16 7.87 7.72 4.45
C SER A 16 6.84 8.09 3.38
N GLY A 17 6.98 7.59 2.15
CA GLY A 17 5.96 7.77 1.11
C GLY A 17 4.69 7.02 1.50
N ILE A 18 4.82 5.75 1.87
CA ILE A 18 3.70 4.91 2.28
C ILE A 18 3.03 5.49 3.54
N ALA A 19 3.82 5.92 4.51
CA ALA A 19 3.37 6.54 5.75
C ALA A 19 2.48 7.76 5.51
N LYS A 20 2.87 8.63 4.56
CA LYS A 20 2.06 9.79 4.13
C LYS A 20 0.74 9.39 3.48
N VAL A 21 0.70 8.27 2.75
CA VAL A 21 -0.53 7.76 2.12
C VAL A 21 -1.52 7.26 3.16
N ILE A 22 -1.03 6.48 4.14
CA ILE A 22 -1.88 5.90 5.19
C ILE A 22 -2.12 6.84 6.38
N GLY A 23 -1.47 8.00 6.41
CA GLY A 23 -1.57 8.97 7.51
C GLY A 23 -0.96 8.48 8.82
N ARG A 24 0.10 7.66 8.76
CA ARG A 24 0.78 7.11 9.95
C ARG A 24 2.22 7.59 10.03
N THR A 25 2.87 7.32 11.16
CA THR A 25 4.29 7.56 11.32
C THR A 25 5.13 6.50 10.60
N ASP A 26 6.35 6.86 10.19
CA ASP A 26 7.26 5.96 9.48
C ASP A 26 7.55 4.67 10.28
N ARG A 27 7.69 4.78 11.61
CA ARG A 27 7.93 3.63 12.50
C ARG A 27 6.74 2.68 12.53
N GLN A 28 5.52 3.19 12.65
CA GLN A 28 4.30 2.39 12.61
C GLN A 28 4.15 1.72 11.25
N THR A 29 4.38 2.49 10.17
CA THR A 29 4.35 2.00 8.80
C THR A 29 5.35 0.86 8.62
N TYR A 30 6.60 1.03 9.06
CA TYR A 30 7.61 -0.03 9.01
C TYR A 30 7.14 -1.28 9.75
N SER A 31 6.64 -1.14 10.99
CA SER A 31 6.13 -2.27 11.75
C SER A 31 4.99 -3.01 11.01
N MET A 32 4.07 -2.29 10.38
CA MET A 32 2.95 -2.86 9.61
C MET A 32 3.43 -3.52 8.32
N LEU A 33 4.42 -2.93 7.64
CA LEU A 33 5.06 -3.48 6.45
C LEU A 33 5.77 -4.80 6.78
N THR A 34 6.56 -4.82 7.86
CA THR A 34 7.25 -6.04 8.33
C THR A 34 6.28 -7.08 8.86
N ALA A 35 5.14 -6.66 9.43
CA ALA A 35 4.08 -7.57 9.87
C ALA A 35 3.21 -8.09 8.71
N GLY A 36 3.39 -7.59 7.48
CA GLY A 36 2.59 -8.01 6.31
C GLY A 36 1.14 -7.54 6.35
N GLN A 37 0.81 -6.52 7.15
CA GLN A 37 -0.54 -6.00 7.30
C GLN A 37 -0.94 -5.00 6.20
N LEU A 38 0.02 -4.56 5.40
CA LEU A 38 -0.22 -3.62 4.30
C LEU A 38 0.17 -4.25 2.96
N PRO A 39 -0.58 -3.99 1.88
CA PRO A 39 -0.28 -4.46 0.53
C PRO A 39 0.91 -3.68 -0.09
N ALA A 40 2.08 -3.86 0.50
CA ALA A 40 3.34 -3.30 0.05
C ALA A 40 4.33 -4.43 -0.24
N ARG A 41 5.28 -4.14 -1.12
CA ARG A 41 6.29 -5.07 -1.59
C ARG A 41 7.66 -4.51 -1.32
N GLN A 42 8.52 -5.32 -0.69
CA GLN A 42 9.94 -5.01 -0.59
C GLN A 42 10.61 -5.28 -1.94
N VAL A 43 11.28 -4.27 -2.49
CA VAL A 43 12.06 -4.35 -3.73
C VAL A 43 13.49 -3.95 -3.39
N GLY A 44 14.33 -4.96 -3.14
CA GLY A 44 15.70 -4.76 -2.65
C GLY A 44 15.70 -4.12 -1.26
N GLU A 45 16.36 -2.96 -1.16
CA GLU A 45 16.48 -2.19 0.10
C GLU A 45 15.32 -1.20 0.34
N ARG A 46 14.39 -1.06 -0.61
CA ARG A 46 13.28 -0.11 -0.51
C ARG A 46 11.93 -0.82 -0.49
N TRP A 47 10.98 -0.20 0.19
CA TRP A 47 9.58 -0.61 0.17
C TRP A 47 8.82 0.14 -0.92
N VAL A 48 7.98 -0.57 -1.65
CA VAL A 48 7.09 -0.02 -2.67
C VAL A 48 5.66 -0.40 -2.31
N ALA A 49 4.74 0.55 -2.29
CA ALA A 49 3.31 0.26 -2.21
C ALA A 49 2.59 0.92 -3.37
N SER A 50 1.52 0.29 -3.85
CA SER A 50 0.61 0.94 -4.80
C SER A 50 -0.47 1.66 -4.00
N ARG A 51 -0.70 2.95 -4.29
CA ARG A 51 -1.78 3.72 -3.68
C ARG A 51 -3.13 3.06 -3.93
N GLU A 52 -3.38 2.59 -5.16
CA GLU A 52 -4.63 1.91 -5.53
C GLU A 52 -4.84 0.63 -4.70
N LYS A 53 -3.79 -0.16 -4.47
CA LYS A 53 -3.90 -1.36 -3.63
C LYS A 53 -4.17 -1.05 -2.18
N LEU A 54 -3.57 0.02 -1.65
CA LEU A 54 -3.85 0.49 -0.30
C LEU A 54 -5.32 0.91 -0.19
N VAL A 55 -5.79 1.76 -1.12
CA VAL A 55 -7.19 2.20 -1.14
C VAL A 55 -8.12 1.01 -1.29
N ALA A 56 -7.89 0.10 -2.23
CA ALA A 56 -8.72 -1.10 -2.41
C ALA A 56 -8.76 -2.01 -1.17
N PHE A 57 -7.64 -2.14 -0.44
CA PHE A 57 -7.58 -2.92 0.80
C PHE A 57 -8.35 -2.27 1.96
N PHE A 58 -8.46 -0.94 1.99
CA PHE A 58 -9.23 -0.21 3.00
C PHE A 58 -10.69 0.07 2.58
N ASP A 59 -10.94 0.12 1.27
CA ASP A 59 -12.26 0.34 0.66
C ASP A 59 -13.05 -0.96 0.55
N GLU A 60 -12.40 -2.13 0.65
CA GLU A 60 -13.08 -3.35 1.06
C GLU A 60 -13.50 -3.14 2.52
N PRO A 61 -14.79 -2.81 2.79
CA PRO A 61 -15.21 -2.63 4.16
C PRO A 61 -14.99 -3.99 4.80
N THR A 62 -14.20 -4.00 5.87
CA THR A 62 -14.31 -5.01 6.92
C THR A 62 -15.76 -4.95 7.42
N SER A 63 -16.67 -5.55 6.66
CA SER A 63 -18.05 -5.80 7.03
C SER A 63 -18.02 -6.96 7.99
N THR A 64 -17.44 -6.72 9.17
CA THR A 64 -17.86 -7.43 10.36
C THR A 64 -19.08 -6.66 10.86
N ALA A 65 -20.24 -7.19 10.47
CA ALA A 65 -21.53 -6.82 11.00
C ALA A 65 -21.61 -7.10 12.51
N ASN A 66 -22.34 -6.22 13.20
CA ASN A 66 -23.01 -6.35 14.51
C ASN A 66 -22.21 -6.84 15.74
#